data_AF-A0A657AU27-F1
#
_entry.id   AF-A0A657AU27-F1
#
_cell.length_a   1.000
_cell.length_b   1.000
_cell.length_c   1.000
_cell.angle_alpha   90.00
_cell.angle_beta   90.00
_cell.angle_gamma   90.00
#
_symmetry.space_group_name_H-M   'P 1'
#
loop_
_entity.id
_entity.type
_entity.pdbx_description
1 polymer ?
#
loop_
_entity_poly.entity_id
_entity_poly.type
_entity_poly.pdbx_seq_one_letter_code
_entity_poly.pdbx_strand_id
1 'polypeptide(L)'
;PYRRTLVTQKFGPFQSQKNNSENGYESVLLEGKMNLGKQEAAIRYVTWFLNNDNYTRPSPSELSLPTFLVSEKQAVDAITRSLEQYRSPKGKALALLDMMNTDEPSMLVLLGENARLSKRIELAQKLLAYSGVHSKTAQGLMLRDRKRNTPIQQFLRVYEQDAWHTIDALEEYVIQPNRLILFQEGDEPLIEIYGGRNAELRFSMLREYRNALATSVESQGIADSLFIDFSIYSLPISEQSTFKLLLIIPLGALVVVIFRNLIGIRTSGTFMPVLIAMVFLQTELIVGLTLFVLVISIGLLLRSWLSRLNLLLVPRIASVLVFVIIIFAAIGIASHKLGIPWGLKVTFFPMIITAWTVERLSILWEEEGPREVGIQGLGSLLTAVVSYILMSNTYVADFVFLYPESLLLVLAAILAIGNYNGYRLSDLRRFKSILEHR
;
A
#
# COMPACT_ATOMS: atom_id res chain seq x y z
N PRO A 1 -16.03 -0.19 17.40
CA PRO A 1 -14.77 -0.95 17.37
C PRO A 1 -13.78 -0.41 18.41
N TYR A 2 -13.24 -1.30 19.25
CA TYR A 2 -12.14 -0.92 20.12
C TYR A 2 -10.98 -0.45 19.25
N ARG A 3 -10.49 0.75 19.52
CA ARG A 3 -9.31 1.29 18.87
C ARG A 3 -8.31 1.66 19.94
N ARG A 4 -7.04 1.46 19.65
CA ARG A 4 -5.97 2.02 20.45
C ARG A 4 -5.20 2.96 19.55
N THR A 5 -5.06 4.19 20.02
CA THR A 5 -4.37 5.27 19.33
C THR A 5 -3.12 5.59 20.12
N LEU A 6 -1.97 5.61 19.45
CA LEU A 6 -0.69 5.97 20.04
C LEU A 6 -0.14 7.18 19.29
N VAL A 7 0.13 8.26 20.01
CA VAL A 7 0.76 9.46 19.45
C VAL A 7 2.26 9.19 19.33
N THR A 8 2.79 9.17 18.11
CA THR A 8 4.18 8.79 17.84
C THR A 8 5.11 9.99 17.71
N GLN A 9 4.65 11.07 17.06
CA GLN A 9 5.48 12.26 16.81
C GLN A 9 4.65 13.53 16.91
N LYS A 10 5.31 14.61 17.32
CA LYS A 10 4.72 15.96 17.42
C LYS A 10 5.70 16.94 16.79
N PHE A 11 5.20 17.85 15.99
CA PHE A 11 5.98 18.89 15.34
C PHE A 11 5.33 20.25 15.61
N GLY A 12 6.14 21.26 15.90
CA GLY A 12 5.68 22.62 16.12
C GLY A 12 6.33 23.27 17.36
N PRO A 13 6.07 24.56 17.60
CA PRO A 13 6.71 25.33 18.67
C PRO A 13 6.07 25.12 20.06
N PHE A 14 5.08 24.23 20.18
CA PHE A 14 4.27 24.06 21.39
C PHE A 14 4.73 22.84 22.19
N GLN A 15 4.84 23.00 23.50
CA GLN A 15 4.97 21.91 24.45
C GLN A 15 3.62 21.22 24.63
N SER A 16 3.63 19.90 24.80
CA SER A 16 2.38 19.13 24.89
C SER A 16 2.24 18.48 26.26
N GLN A 17 1.06 18.58 26.86
CA GLN A 17 0.69 17.80 28.03
C GLN A 17 -0.48 16.89 27.65
N LYS A 18 -0.35 15.59 27.96
CA LYS A 18 -1.45 14.64 27.76
C LYS A 18 -2.35 14.71 28.98
N ASN A 19 -3.63 15.02 28.76
CA ASN A 19 -4.65 14.93 29.80
C ASN A 19 -5.61 13.80 29.42
N ASN A 20 -5.98 13.00 30.40
CA ASN A 20 -7.12 12.11 30.26
C ASN A 20 -8.35 12.94 30.60
N SER A 21 -9.27 13.11 29.64
CA SER A 21 -10.55 13.77 29.92
C SER A 21 -11.41 12.86 30.79
N GLU A 22 -12.21 13.47 31.68
CA GLU A 22 -13.21 12.78 32.50
C GLU A 22 -14.23 11.99 31.66
N ASN A 23 -14.42 12.37 30.39
CA ASN A 23 -15.35 11.73 29.45
C ASN A 23 -14.75 10.51 28.70
N GLY A 24 -13.59 10.01 29.12
CA GLY A 24 -12.95 8.82 28.52
C GLY A 24 -12.26 9.07 27.17
N TYR A 25 -12.17 10.33 26.73
CA TYR A 25 -11.37 10.74 25.57
C TYR A 25 -9.95 11.14 26.00
N GLU A 26 -8.95 10.77 25.20
CA GLU A 26 -7.60 11.31 25.37
C GLU A 26 -7.53 12.70 24.73
N SER A 27 -7.20 13.72 25.52
CA SER A 27 -6.97 15.07 25.03
C SER A 27 -5.47 15.42 25.06
N VAL A 28 -5.05 16.26 24.12
CA VAL A 28 -3.68 16.77 24.06
C VAL A 28 -3.74 18.27 24.18
N LEU A 29 -3.22 18.79 25.28
CA LEU A 29 -3.03 20.21 25.49
C LEU A 29 -1.71 20.62 24.83
N LEU A 30 -1.74 21.67 24.01
CA LEU A 30 -0.55 22.26 23.38
C LEU A 30 -0.37 23.69 23.89
N GLU A 31 0.69 23.92 24.66
CA GLU A 31 1.01 25.22 25.25
C GLU A 31 2.34 25.76 24.72
N GLY A 32 2.42 27.06 24.49
CA GLY A 32 3.67 27.69 24.03
C GLY A 32 3.49 29.16 23.68
N LYS A 33 4.60 29.85 23.45
CA LYS A 33 4.58 31.25 23.01
C LYS A 33 4.14 31.32 21.55
N MET A 34 3.02 31.98 21.28
CA MET A 34 2.59 32.29 19.92
C MET A 34 3.29 33.55 19.41
N ASN A 35 4.10 33.42 18.37
CA ASN A 35 4.64 34.57 17.64
C ASN A 35 3.58 35.14 16.67
N LEU A 36 3.69 36.43 16.33
CA LEU A 36 2.85 37.08 15.32
C LEU A 36 2.94 36.34 13.97
N GLY A 37 1.79 35.92 13.43
CA GLY A 37 1.69 35.23 12.14
C GLY A 37 0.96 33.89 12.23
N LYS A 38 0.94 33.16 11.10
CA LYS A 38 0.35 31.82 11.02
C LYS A 38 1.26 30.84 11.78
N GLN A 39 0.68 30.10 12.74
CA GLN A 39 1.36 29.03 13.47
C GLN A 39 0.82 27.68 13.00
N GLU A 40 1.71 26.69 12.88
CA GLU A 40 1.36 25.33 12.48
C GLU A 40 1.88 24.33 13.52
N ALA A 41 1.03 23.38 13.88
CA ALA A 41 1.36 22.25 14.72
C ALA A 41 0.87 20.96 14.05
N ALA A 42 1.68 19.91 14.09
CA ALA A 42 1.31 18.62 13.53
C ALA A 42 1.45 17.53 14.57
N ILE A 43 0.43 16.68 14.67
CA ILE A 43 0.41 15.51 15.54
C ILE A 43 0.33 14.28 14.64
N ARG A 44 1.32 13.38 14.77
CA ARG A 44 1.27 12.05 14.18
C ARG A 44 0.82 11.06 15.23
N TYR A 45 -0.21 10.30 14.90
CA TYR A 45 -0.67 9.18 15.70
C TYR A 45 -0.91 7.97 14.81
N VAL A 46 -0.80 6.79 15.41
CA VAL A 46 -1.09 5.51 14.77
C VAL A 46 -2.30 4.93 15.50
N THR A 47 -3.30 4.50 14.75
CA THR A 47 -4.52 3.89 15.31
C THR A 47 -4.70 2.50 14.74
N TRP A 48 -4.98 1.52 15.60
CA TRP A 48 -5.34 0.17 15.20
C TRP A 48 -6.70 -0.22 15.75
N PHE A 49 -7.45 -0.97 14.96
CA PHE A 49 -8.72 -1.58 15.36
C PHE A 49 -8.46 -2.94 15.98
N LEU A 50 -9.06 -3.19 17.13
CA LEU A 50 -8.92 -4.42 17.88
C LEU A 50 -10.17 -5.27 17.64
N ASN A 51 -9.98 -6.58 17.47
CA ASN A 51 -11.03 -7.52 17.10
C ASN A 51 -12.00 -7.86 18.26
N ASN A 52 -11.81 -7.25 19.43
CA ASN A 52 -12.61 -7.52 20.61
C ASN A 52 -13.81 -6.56 20.64
N ASP A 53 -15.00 -7.09 20.39
CA ASP A 53 -16.27 -6.35 20.36
C ASP A 53 -16.90 -6.15 21.76
N ASN A 54 -16.15 -6.44 22.84
CA ASN A 54 -16.57 -6.25 24.24
C ASN A 54 -16.57 -4.77 24.69
N TYR A 55 -17.19 -3.89 23.91
CA TYR A 55 -17.46 -2.53 24.34
C TYR A 55 -18.87 -2.47 24.92
N THR A 56 -18.97 -2.27 26.23
CA THR A 56 -20.20 -1.80 26.88
C THR A 56 -20.51 -0.42 26.32
N ARG A 57 -21.45 -0.36 25.38
CA ARG A 57 -21.86 0.89 24.74
C ARG A 57 -22.59 1.69 25.82
N PRO A 58 -22.13 2.91 26.15
CA PRO A 58 -22.80 3.69 27.16
C PRO A 58 -24.26 3.83 26.78
N SER A 59 -25.12 3.46 27.74
CA SER A 59 -26.57 3.66 27.62
C SER A 59 -26.80 5.13 27.24
N PRO A 60 -27.73 5.42 26.32
CA PRO A 60 -28.03 6.79 25.98
C PRO A 60 -28.42 7.55 27.25
N SER A 61 -28.00 8.81 27.32
CA SER A 61 -28.52 9.76 28.29
C SER A 61 -30.03 9.92 28.11
N GLU A 62 -30.72 10.37 29.16
CA GLU A 62 -32.15 10.66 29.09
C GLU A 62 -32.47 11.59 27.90
N LEU A 63 -33.55 11.27 27.19
CA LEU A 63 -34.04 12.06 26.06
C LEU A 63 -34.54 13.40 26.56
N SER A 64 -33.84 14.48 26.22
CA SER A 64 -34.37 15.82 26.36
C SER A 64 -35.33 16.12 25.20
N LEU A 65 -36.61 16.27 25.51
CA LEU A 65 -37.61 16.65 24.51
C LEU A 65 -37.36 18.11 24.09
N PRO A 66 -37.15 18.38 22.79
CA PRO A 66 -36.91 19.73 22.31
C PRO A 66 -38.19 20.55 22.31
N THR A 67 -38.04 21.86 22.52
CA THR A 67 -39.12 22.84 22.40
C THR A 67 -39.09 23.46 21.00
N PHE A 68 -40.19 23.35 20.25
CA PHE A 68 -40.37 24.00 18.95
C PHE A 68 -41.28 25.22 19.05
N LEU A 69 -41.11 26.18 18.15
CA LEU A 69 -41.98 27.36 18.06
C LEU A 69 -43.39 26.95 17.61
N VAL A 70 -44.40 27.74 17.97
CA VAL A 70 -45.81 27.47 17.59
C VAL A 70 -45.98 27.42 16.07
N SER A 71 -45.25 28.27 15.33
CA SER A 71 -45.22 28.30 13.87
C SER A 71 -44.62 27.04 13.24
N GLU A 72 -43.77 26.31 13.98
CA GLU A 72 -43.05 25.13 13.48
C GLU A 72 -43.81 23.83 13.77
N LYS A 73 -44.72 23.83 14.76
CA LYS A 73 -45.43 22.63 15.22
C LYS A 73 -46.13 21.85 14.11
N GLN A 74 -46.81 22.54 13.20
CA GLN A 74 -47.52 21.87 12.10
C GLN A 74 -46.57 21.11 11.17
N ALA A 75 -45.39 21.68 10.89
CA ALA A 75 -44.37 21.03 10.08
C ALA A 75 -43.73 19.84 10.83
N VAL A 76 -43.40 20.04 12.12
CA VAL A 76 -42.86 18.98 12.99
C VAL A 76 -43.82 17.79 13.07
N ASP A 77 -45.12 18.03 13.28
CA ASP A 77 -46.13 16.98 13.37
C ASP A 77 -46.27 16.22 12.04
N ALA A 78 -46.24 16.92 10.90
CA ALA A 78 -46.30 16.30 9.59
C ALA A 78 -45.11 15.36 9.34
N ILE A 79 -43.89 15.84 9.61
CA ILE A 79 -42.66 15.05 9.48
C ILE A 79 -42.68 13.86 10.44
N THR A 80 -43.04 14.08 11.70
CA THR A 80 -43.06 13.02 12.72
C THR A 80 -44.05 11.90 12.35
N ARG A 81 -45.23 12.24 11.83
CA ARG A 81 -46.20 11.25 11.30
C ARG A 81 -45.64 10.46 10.13
N SER A 82 -44.90 11.09 9.22
CA SER A 82 -44.23 10.37 8.13
C SER A 82 -43.17 9.40 8.67
N LEU A 83 -42.45 9.78 9.73
CA LEU A 83 -41.46 8.90 10.38
C LEU A 83 -42.07 7.72 11.14
N GLU A 84 -43.32 7.80 11.59
CA GLU A 84 -44.01 6.70 12.28
C GLU A 84 -44.17 5.44 11.41
N GLN A 85 -44.14 5.59 10.08
CA GLN A 85 -44.17 4.46 9.14
C GLN A 85 -42.95 3.54 9.29
N TYR A 86 -41.84 4.06 9.82
CA TYR A 86 -40.59 3.32 10.01
C TYR A 86 -40.50 2.76 11.45
N ARG A 87 -40.45 1.43 11.57
CA ARG A 87 -40.42 0.75 12.88
C ARG A 87 -39.06 0.84 13.60
N SER A 88 -37.97 0.99 12.86
CA SER A 88 -36.60 0.99 13.39
C SER A 88 -36.09 2.42 13.61
N PRO A 89 -35.51 2.78 14.78
CA PRO A 89 -34.84 4.07 14.99
C PRO A 89 -33.85 4.45 13.89
N LYS A 90 -33.07 3.48 13.38
CA LYS A 90 -32.16 3.70 12.25
C LYS A 90 -32.90 4.09 10.97
N GLY A 91 -33.98 3.37 10.65
CA GLY A 91 -34.82 3.66 9.48
C GLY A 91 -35.45 5.05 9.54
N LYS A 92 -35.93 5.47 10.72
CA LYS A 92 -36.44 6.84 10.93
C LYS A 92 -35.37 7.89 10.62
N ALA A 93 -34.14 7.68 11.08
CA ALA A 93 -33.06 8.62 10.84
C ALA A 93 -32.64 8.71 9.37
N LEU A 94 -32.59 7.58 8.66
CA LEU A 94 -32.28 7.58 7.22
C LEU A 94 -33.37 8.28 6.42
N ALA A 95 -34.64 7.97 6.68
CA ALA A 95 -35.77 8.63 6.03
C ALA A 95 -35.82 10.14 6.31
N LEU A 96 -35.48 10.56 7.53
CA LEU A 96 -35.42 11.98 7.89
C LEU A 96 -34.32 12.72 7.12
N LEU A 97 -33.14 12.09 6.96
CA LEU A 97 -32.04 12.68 6.21
C LEU A 97 -32.36 12.78 4.71
N ASP A 98 -33.03 11.77 4.14
CA ASP A 98 -33.53 11.78 2.76
C ASP A 98 -34.55 12.92 2.54
N MET A 99 -35.49 13.11 3.47
CA MET A 99 -36.44 14.25 3.44
C MET A 99 -35.73 15.61 3.52
N MET A 100 -34.62 15.70 4.27
CA MET A 100 -33.80 16.92 4.36
C MET A 100 -33.07 17.25 3.06
N ASN A 101 -32.66 16.23 2.30
CA ASN A 101 -31.90 16.42 1.06
C ASN A 101 -32.81 16.57 -0.17
N THR A 102 -34.06 16.10 -0.10
CA THR A 102 -35.07 16.22 -1.17
C THR A 102 -35.89 17.52 -1.10
N ASP A 103 -35.53 18.46 -0.21
CA ASP A 103 -36.17 19.78 -0.04
C ASP A 103 -37.70 19.73 0.11
N GLU A 104 -38.21 18.82 0.94
CA GLU A 104 -39.65 18.72 1.22
C GLU A 104 -40.23 20.06 1.75
N PRO A 105 -41.47 20.44 1.38
CA PRO A 105 -42.07 21.71 1.78
C PRO A 105 -42.12 21.91 3.31
N SER A 106 -42.41 20.85 4.06
CA SER A 106 -42.41 20.88 5.53
C SER A 106 -41.01 21.03 6.12
N MET A 107 -39.98 20.50 5.43
CA MET A 107 -38.59 20.67 5.81
C MET A 107 -38.08 22.09 5.54
N LEU A 108 -38.52 22.72 4.44
CA LEU A 108 -38.13 24.10 4.07
C LEU A 108 -38.62 25.16 5.07
N VAL A 109 -39.72 24.91 5.77
CA VAL A 109 -40.21 25.79 6.86
C VAL A 109 -39.25 25.77 8.05
N LEU A 110 -38.62 24.63 8.32
CA LEU A 110 -37.69 24.44 9.45
C LEU A 110 -36.23 24.73 9.07
N LEU A 111 -35.86 24.43 7.83
CA LEU A 111 -34.54 24.64 7.23
C LEU A 111 -34.73 25.60 6.06
N GLY A 112 -34.32 26.87 6.23
CA GLY A 112 -34.24 27.78 5.07
C GLY A 112 -33.39 27.17 3.94
N GLU A 113 -33.64 27.57 2.69
CA GLU A 113 -33.15 26.95 1.44
C GLU A 113 -31.64 26.64 1.36
N ASN A 114 -30.80 27.21 2.24
CA ASN A 114 -29.34 26.98 2.27
C ASN A 114 -28.79 26.74 3.69
N ALA A 115 -29.53 26.00 4.51
CA ALA A 115 -29.07 25.63 5.84
C ALA A 115 -27.74 24.85 5.78
N ARG A 116 -26.74 25.29 6.55
CA ARG A 116 -25.45 24.60 6.71
C ARG A 116 -25.67 23.19 7.27
N LEU A 117 -24.80 22.25 6.91
CA LEU A 117 -24.85 20.85 7.38
C LEU A 117 -24.98 20.74 8.90
N SER A 118 -24.26 21.57 9.67
CA SER A 118 -24.34 21.56 11.14
C SER A 118 -25.74 21.86 11.66
N LYS A 119 -26.46 22.82 11.05
CA LYS A 119 -27.85 23.15 11.41
C LYS A 119 -28.81 22.04 11.00
N ARG A 120 -28.56 21.39 9.86
CA ARG A 120 -29.37 20.25 9.39
C ARG A 120 -29.27 19.08 10.39
N ILE A 121 -28.05 18.74 10.81
CA ILE A 121 -27.82 17.68 11.81
C ILE A 121 -28.43 18.04 13.16
N GLU A 122 -28.33 19.30 13.62
CA GLU A 122 -28.95 19.77 14.87
C GLU A 122 -30.49 19.63 14.82
N LEU A 123 -31.12 20.03 13.70
CA LEU A 123 -32.56 19.86 13.52
C LEU A 123 -32.94 18.36 13.47
N ALA A 124 -32.13 17.55 12.76
CA ALA A 124 -32.35 16.11 12.70
C ALA A 124 -32.35 15.48 14.09
N GLN A 125 -31.40 15.88 14.95
CA GLN A 125 -31.35 15.42 16.33
C GLN A 125 -32.62 15.79 17.10
N LYS A 126 -33.11 17.04 16.95
CA LYS A 126 -34.35 17.49 17.62
C LYS A 126 -35.57 16.71 17.13
N LEU A 127 -35.75 16.55 15.83
CA LEU A 127 -36.88 15.81 15.26
C LEU A 127 -36.84 14.32 15.66
N LEU A 128 -35.65 13.72 15.68
CA LEU A 128 -35.47 12.35 16.15
C LEU A 128 -35.79 12.22 17.64
N ALA A 129 -35.32 13.15 18.47
CA ALA A 129 -35.64 13.18 19.89
C ALA A 129 -37.16 13.31 20.13
N TYR A 130 -37.85 14.15 19.36
CA TYR A 130 -39.30 14.28 19.39
C TYR A 130 -40.02 12.97 19.01
N SER A 131 -39.45 12.20 18.08
CA SER A 131 -39.96 10.88 17.67
C SER A 131 -39.56 9.71 18.61
N GLY A 132 -38.95 10.02 19.76
CA GLY A 132 -38.49 9.04 20.75
C GLY A 132 -37.19 8.32 20.38
N VAL A 133 -36.41 8.84 19.44
CA VAL A 133 -35.14 8.24 18.98
C VAL A 133 -33.95 8.95 19.63
N HIS A 134 -33.16 8.21 20.41
CA HIS A 134 -31.91 8.71 20.97
C HIS A 134 -30.88 8.94 19.85
N SER A 135 -30.42 10.17 19.73
CA SER A 135 -29.42 10.56 18.74
C SER A 135 -28.40 11.55 19.30
N LYS A 136 -27.19 11.53 18.72
CA LYS A 136 -26.11 12.46 19.06
C LYS A 136 -25.29 12.83 17.83
N THR A 137 -24.75 14.03 17.85
CA THR A 137 -23.77 14.50 16.88
C THR A 137 -22.44 13.76 17.10
N ALA A 138 -21.66 13.58 16.04
CA ALA A 138 -20.32 13.06 16.15
C ALA A 138 -19.42 13.66 15.08
N GLN A 139 -18.14 13.84 15.40
CA GLN A 139 -17.15 14.34 14.47
C GLN A 139 -16.09 13.28 14.23
N GLY A 140 -15.77 13.04 12.97
CA GLY A 140 -14.89 11.95 12.60
C GLY A 140 -14.24 12.12 11.24
N LEU A 141 -13.47 11.12 10.88
CA LEU A 141 -12.74 11.06 9.62
C LEU A 141 -12.97 9.70 8.97
N MET A 142 -13.52 9.73 7.75
CA MET A 142 -13.61 8.53 6.92
C MET A 142 -12.21 8.09 6.48
N LEU A 143 -11.90 6.83 6.75
CA LEU A 143 -10.63 6.23 6.41
C LEU A 143 -10.54 5.98 4.91
N ARG A 144 -9.67 6.75 4.25
CA ARG A 144 -9.33 6.58 2.83
C ARG A 144 -7.81 6.57 2.70
N ASP A 145 -7.29 5.58 1.97
CA ASP A 145 -5.85 5.44 1.78
C ASP A 145 -5.25 6.65 1.04
N ARG A 146 -4.06 7.08 1.45
CA ARG A 146 -3.26 8.16 0.85
C ARG A 146 -3.96 9.51 0.68
N LYS A 147 -5.00 9.81 1.47
CA LYS A 147 -5.71 11.10 1.39
C LYS A 147 -5.03 12.14 2.27
N ARG A 148 -4.76 13.33 1.72
CA ARG A 148 -4.15 14.48 2.41
C ARG A 148 -5.15 15.62 2.56
N ASN A 149 -4.86 16.56 3.47
CA ASN A 149 -5.60 17.81 3.66
C ASN A 149 -7.13 17.63 3.79
N THR A 150 -7.55 16.57 4.49
CA THR A 150 -8.97 16.22 4.63
C THR A 150 -9.57 16.97 5.83
N PRO A 151 -10.69 17.70 5.68
CA PRO A 151 -11.39 18.28 6.82
C PRO A 151 -12.04 17.21 7.69
N ILE A 152 -12.31 17.55 8.96
CA ILE A 152 -13.18 16.75 9.81
C ILE A 152 -14.60 16.73 9.22
N GLN A 153 -15.28 15.59 9.33
CA GLN A 153 -16.65 15.40 8.86
C GLN A 153 -17.59 15.27 10.07
N GLN A 154 -18.82 15.73 9.89
CA GLN A 154 -19.89 15.60 10.88
C GLN A 154 -20.78 14.42 10.52
N PHE A 155 -21.16 13.65 11.53
CA PHE A 155 -21.99 12.46 11.43
C PHE A 155 -23.12 12.52 12.44
N LEU A 156 -24.20 11.79 12.13
CA LEU A 156 -25.30 11.56 13.06
C LEU A 156 -25.18 10.15 13.62
N ARG A 157 -25.31 10.01 14.94
CA ARG A 157 -25.36 8.69 15.59
C ARG A 157 -26.73 8.44 16.18
N VAL A 158 -27.22 7.22 16.01
CA VAL A 158 -28.54 6.78 16.46
C VAL A 158 -28.39 5.52 17.28
N TYR A 159 -29.13 5.45 18.38
CA TYR A 159 -29.15 4.27 19.25
C TYR A 159 -30.27 3.32 18.85
N GLU A 160 -29.93 2.05 18.66
CA GLU A 160 -30.84 0.97 18.29
C GLU A 160 -30.27 -0.35 18.83
N GLN A 161 -31.08 -1.23 19.44
CA GLN A 161 -30.65 -2.58 19.87
C GLN A 161 -29.32 -2.61 20.64
N ASP A 162 -29.21 -1.83 21.71
CA ASP A 162 -27.99 -1.66 22.52
C ASP A 162 -26.77 -1.13 21.75
N ALA A 163 -26.97 -0.56 20.57
CA ALA A 163 -25.93 -0.17 19.62
C ALA A 163 -26.04 1.28 19.13
N TRP A 164 -24.91 2.00 19.14
CA TRP A 164 -24.80 3.28 18.46
C TRP A 164 -24.35 3.08 17.01
N HIS A 165 -25.25 3.32 16.06
CA HIS A 165 -24.98 3.31 14.63
C HIS A 165 -24.60 4.71 14.16
N THR A 166 -23.57 4.81 13.31
CA THR A 166 -23.14 6.08 12.73
C THR A 166 -23.63 6.19 11.29
N ILE A 167 -24.28 7.30 10.96
CA ILE A 167 -24.87 7.59 9.65
C ILE A 167 -24.13 8.79 9.04
N ASP A 168 -23.79 8.68 7.77
CA ASP A 168 -23.36 9.82 6.96
C ASP A 168 -24.58 10.69 6.63
N ALA A 169 -24.57 11.95 7.05
CA ALA A 169 -25.68 12.88 6.83
C ALA A 169 -25.76 13.38 5.37
N LEU A 170 -24.67 13.26 4.60
CA LEU A 170 -24.62 13.70 3.19
C LEU A 170 -24.98 12.56 2.24
N GLU A 171 -24.46 11.37 2.50
CA GLU A 171 -24.61 10.20 1.62
C GLU A 171 -25.69 9.22 2.10
N GLU A 172 -26.30 9.49 3.26
CA GLU A 172 -27.48 8.79 3.79
C GLU A 172 -27.32 7.27 3.95
N TYR A 173 -26.17 6.81 4.45
CA TYR A 173 -25.95 5.40 4.74
C TYR A 173 -25.27 5.17 6.08
N VAL A 174 -25.48 3.97 6.63
CA VAL A 174 -24.83 3.53 7.86
C VAL A 174 -23.37 3.16 7.59
N ILE A 175 -22.46 3.85 8.23
CA ILE A 175 -21.02 3.66 8.06
C ILE A 175 -20.57 2.45 8.88
N GLN A 176 -19.81 1.56 8.22
CA GLN A 176 -19.17 0.44 8.90
C GLN A 176 -18.10 0.95 9.88
N PRO A 177 -18.03 0.42 11.12
CA PRO A 177 -17.11 0.94 12.14
C PRO A 177 -15.62 0.91 11.74
N ASN A 178 -15.20 -0.01 10.87
CA ASN A 178 -13.82 -0.13 10.39
C ASN A 178 -13.44 0.89 9.29
N ARG A 179 -14.40 1.70 8.82
CA ARG A 179 -14.18 2.75 7.80
C ARG A 179 -14.14 4.16 8.38
N LEU A 180 -14.25 4.31 9.70
CA LEU A 180 -14.42 5.60 10.37
C LEU A 180 -13.61 5.68 11.66
N ILE A 181 -13.00 6.83 11.89
CA ILE A 181 -12.43 7.22 13.20
C ILE A 181 -13.25 8.40 13.73
N LEU A 182 -13.98 8.19 14.83
CA LEU A 182 -14.71 9.26 15.53
C LEU A 182 -13.80 9.95 16.54
N PHE A 183 -13.51 11.24 16.42
CA PHE A 183 -12.67 11.93 17.40
C PHE A 183 -13.46 12.44 18.59
N GLN A 184 -14.71 12.81 18.35
CA GLN A 184 -15.58 13.42 19.35
C GLN A 184 -17.02 13.03 19.10
N GLU A 185 -17.78 12.97 20.18
CA GLU A 185 -19.22 12.72 20.17
C GLU A 185 -19.90 13.80 21.02
N GLY A 186 -21.04 14.28 20.56
CA GLY A 186 -21.75 15.42 21.17
C GLY A 186 -21.31 16.77 20.61
N ASP A 187 -21.75 17.82 21.31
CA ASP A 187 -21.66 19.21 20.87
C ASP A 187 -20.43 19.96 21.41
N GLU A 188 -19.53 19.25 22.09
CA GLU A 188 -18.24 19.80 22.48
C GLU A 188 -17.42 20.16 21.22
N PRO A 189 -16.55 21.19 21.28
CA PRO A 189 -15.66 21.53 20.17
C PRO A 189 -14.47 20.56 20.10
N LEU A 190 -14.02 20.22 18.88
CA LEU A 190 -12.88 19.32 18.69
C LEU A 190 -11.54 19.99 18.99
N ILE A 191 -11.50 21.33 18.88
CA ILE A 191 -10.35 22.15 19.18
C ILE A 191 -10.78 23.41 19.91
N GLU A 192 -10.12 23.68 21.02
CA GLU A 192 -10.25 24.92 21.78
C GLU A 192 -8.93 25.68 21.68
N ILE A 193 -9.01 26.96 21.33
CA ILE A 193 -7.83 27.82 21.21
C ILE A 193 -7.99 29.02 22.14
N TYR A 194 -6.99 29.23 22.98
CA TYR A 194 -6.84 30.41 23.82
C TYR A 194 -5.72 31.30 23.28
N GLY A 195 -5.95 32.61 23.16
CA GLY A 195 -4.94 33.57 22.67
C GLY A 195 -4.71 33.60 21.15
N GLY A 196 -5.48 32.82 20.38
CA GLY A 196 -5.45 32.77 18.92
C GLY A 196 -6.85 32.86 18.30
N ARG A 197 -6.92 32.87 16.96
CA ARG A 197 -8.19 32.88 16.21
C ARG A 197 -8.05 32.06 14.92
N ASN A 198 -9.18 31.65 14.35
CA ASN A 198 -9.27 30.89 13.08
C ASN A 198 -8.51 29.56 13.09
N ALA A 199 -8.79 28.73 14.10
CA ALA A 199 -8.33 27.35 14.17
C ALA A 199 -8.75 26.57 12.91
N GLU A 200 -7.80 25.91 12.25
CA GLU A 200 -8.10 25.02 11.13
C GLU A 200 -7.46 23.66 11.35
N LEU A 201 -8.28 22.60 11.31
CA LEU A 201 -7.84 21.23 11.52
C LEU A 201 -7.88 20.46 10.19
N ARG A 202 -6.73 19.93 9.79
CA ARG A 202 -6.57 19.16 8.55
C ARG A 202 -5.91 17.83 8.86
N PHE A 203 -6.46 16.76 8.27
CA PHE A 203 -5.98 15.40 8.47
C PHE A 203 -5.30 14.86 7.21
N SER A 204 -4.26 14.05 7.42
CA SER A 204 -3.64 13.24 6.37
C SER A 204 -3.57 11.80 6.85
N MET A 205 -3.95 10.87 5.98
CA MET A 205 -4.11 9.45 6.30
C MET A 205 -3.28 8.60 5.35
N LEU A 206 -2.67 7.55 5.91
CA LEU A 206 -1.96 6.50 5.17
C LEU A 206 -2.37 5.16 5.77
N ARG A 207 -2.76 4.19 4.92
CA ARG A 207 -3.03 2.83 5.38
C ARG A 207 -1.73 2.01 5.33
N GLU A 208 -1.40 1.38 6.46
CA GLU A 208 -0.24 0.50 6.59
C GLU A 208 -0.71 -0.92 6.91
N TYR A 209 -0.09 -1.92 6.28
CA TYR A 209 -0.32 -3.34 6.58
C TYR A 209 0.78 -3.81 7.56
N ARG A 210 0.44 -4.10 8.81
CA ARG A 210 1.39 -4.61 9.83
C ARG A 210 1.06 -6.07 10.18
N ASN A 211 2.09 -6.88 10.43
CA ASN A 211 1.94 -8.25 10.92
C ASN A 211 1.42 -8.24 12.37
N ALA A 212 0.43 -9.10 12.67
CA ALA A 212 -0.18 -9.24 13.98
C ALA A 212 0.83 -9.60 15.08
N LEU A 213 1.87 -10.38 14.77
CA LEU A 213 2.92 -10.79 15.72
C LEU A 213 3.78 -9.60 16.19
N ALA A 214 4.20 -8.72 15.28
CA ALA A 214 4.94 -7.51 15.63
C ALA A 214 4.10 -6.58 16.53
N THR A 215 2.78 -6.53 16.28
CA THR A 215 1.84 -5.70 17.03
C THR A 215 1.57 -6.26 18.43
N SER A 216 1.48 -7.59 18.59
CA SER A 216 1.29 -8.22 19.91
C SER A 216 2.46 -8.00 20.85
N VAL A 217 3.69 -8.05 20.33
CA VAL A 217 4.91 -7.91 21.14
C VAL A 217 5.15 -6.45 21.53
N GLU A 218 4.93 -5.51 20.62
CA GLU A 218 4.98 -4.06 20.89
C GLU A 218 3.89 -3.63 21.90
N SER A 219 2.70 -4.25 21.84
CA SER A 219 1.61 -3.96 22.78
C SER A 219 1.82 -4.48 24.20
N GLN A 220 2.74 -5.43 24.40
CA GLN A 220 3.11 -6.03 25.69
C GLN A 220 4.23 -5.27 26.42
N GLY A 221 4.80 -4.21 25.83
CA GLY A 221 5.83 -3.41 26.48
C GLY A 221 7.14 -4.18 26.75
N ILE A 222 7.34 -5.33 26.09
CA ILE A 222 8.60 -6.07 26.13
C ILE A 222 9.56 -5.36 25.18
N ALA A 223 10.11 -4.25 25.65
CA ALA A 223 11.06 -3.41 24.92
C ALA A 223 12.47 -4.03 24.82
N ASP A 224 12.75 -5.14 25.52
CA ASP A 224 14.08 -5.76 25.56
C ASP A 224 14.05 -7.20 25.05
N SER A 225 13.80 -7.38 23.75
CA SER A 225 14.30 -8.58 23.10
C SER A 225 15.12 -8.17 21.89
N LEU A 226 16.43 -8.41 21.98
CA LEU A 226 17.42 -8.21 20.92
C LEU A 226 17.03 -8.87 19.59
N PHE A 227 16.02 -9.75 19.56
CA PHE A 227 15.50 -10.37 18.34
C PHE A 227 14.45 -9.51 17.60
N ILE A 228 13.83 -8.50 18.24
CA ILE A 228 12.82 -7.61 17.62
C ILE A 228 13.48 -6.44 16.90
N ASP A 229 14.51 -5.83 17.50
CA ASP A 229 15.27 -4.74 16.89
C ASP A 229 16.03 -5.19 15.63
N PHE A 230 16.43 -6.47 15.58
CA PHE A 230 17.05 -7.11 14.41
C PHE A 230 16.04 -7.67 13.39
N SER A 231 14.74 -7.38 13.54
CA SER A 231 13.74 -7.80 12.56
C SER A 231 13.67 -6.83 11.37
N ILE A 232 13.55 -7.37 10.16
CA ILE A 232 13.43 -6.59 8.90
C ILE A 232 12.22 -5.61 8.95
N TYR A 233 11.29 -5.84 9.87
CA TYR A 233 10.09 -5.03 10.09
C TYR A 233 10.32 -3.72 10.86
N SER A 234 11.48 -3.56 11.50
CA SER A 234 11.87 -2.29 12.16
C SER A 234 12.40 -1.25 11.17
N LEU A 235 12.74 -1.68 9.94
CA LEU A 235 13.29 -0.80 8.90
C LEU A 235 12.23 0.15 8.34
N PRO A 236 12.60 1.38 7.96
CA PRO A 236 11.71 2.28 7.23
C PRO A 236 11.12 1.63 5.97
N ILE A 237 9.86 1.91 5.63
CA ILE A 237 9.15 1.32 4.48
C ILE A 237 9.94 1.49 3.16
N SER A 238 10.67 2.60 3.00
CA SER A 238 11.54 2.85 1.85
C SER A 238 12.70 1.85 1.71
N GLU A 239 13.16 1.27 2.82
CA GLU A 239 14.24 0.27 2.85
C GLU A 239 13.68 -1.15 2.76
N GLN A 240 12.46 -1.38 3.27
CA GLN A 240 11.79 -2.68 3.21
C GLN A 240 11.57 -3.18 1.77
N SER A 241 11.27 -2.30 0.80
CA SER A 241 11.12 -2.70 -0.60
C SER A 241 12.42 -3.27 -1.19
N THR A 242 13.55 -2.69 -0.80
CA THR A 242 14.88 -3.14 -1.24
C THR A 242 15.24 -4.47 -0.60
N PHE A 243 14.95 -4.63 0.70
CA PHE A 243 15.13 -5.90 1.41
C PHE A 243 14.24 -7.01 0.86
N LYS A 244 12.97 -6.71 0.56
CA LYS A 244 12.05 -7.66 -0.06
C LYS A 244 12.59 -8.15 -1.41
N LEU A 245 13.13 -7.26 -2.23
CA LEU A 245 13.78 -7.63 -3.48
C LEU A 245 14.99 -8.55 -3.24
N LEU A 246 15.82 -8.24 -2.25
CA LEU A 246 17.01 -9.03 -1.89
C LEU A 246 16.64 -10.45 -1.45
N LEU A 247 15.64 -10.59 -0.57
CA LEU A 247 15.18 -11.88 -0.06
C LEU A 247 14.59 -12.79 -1.15
N ILE A 248 14.14 -12.24 -2.27
CA ILE A 248 13.57 -13.01 -3.37
C ILE A 248 14.66 -13.57 -4.32
N ILE A 249 15.86 -12.98 -4.35
CA ILE A 249 16.97 -13.40 -5.24
C ILE A 249 17.32 -14.90 -5.13
N PRO A 250 17.43 -15.50 -3.94
CA PRO A 250 17.74 -16.93 -3.79
C PRO A 250 16.73 -17.87 -4.47
N LEU A 251 15.46 -17.45 -4.62
CA LEU A 251 14.48 -18.26 -5.36
C LEU A 251 14.83 -18.33 -6.85
N GLY A 252 15.37 -17.24 -7.42
CA GLY A 252 15.90 -17.25 -8.77
C GLY A 252 17.07 -18.24 -8.93
N ALA A 253 17.95 -18.32 -7.93
CA ALA A 253 19.05 -19.29 -7.92
C ALA A 253 18.54 -20.74 -7.84
N LEU A 254 17.50 -21.01 -7.06
CA LEU A 254 16.85 -22.32 -7.01
C LEU A 254 16.32 -22.74 -8.38
N VAL A 255 15.64 -21.84 -9.10
CA VAL A 255 15.18 -22.09 -10.48
C VAL A 255 16.35 -22.44 -11.40
N VAL A 256 17.45 -21.69 -11.32
CA VAL A 256 18.65 -21.99 -12.13
C VAL A 256 19.18 -23.40 -11.84
N VAL A 257 19.29 -23.78 -10.56
CA VAL A 257 19.77 -25.10 -10.16
C VAL A 257 18.85 -26.22 -10.67
N ILE A 258 17.54 -26.04 -10.60
CA ILE A 258 16.55 -26.97 -11.17
C ILE A 258 16.75 -27.11 -12.68
N PHE A 259 16.85 -25.99 -13.40
CA PHE A 259 16.97 -25.98 -14.85
C PHE A 259 18.29 -26.60 -15.32
N ARG A 260 19.38 -26.35 -14.60
CA ARG A 260 20.71 -26.86 -14.95
C ARG A 260 20.89 -28.33 -14.58
N ASN A 261 20.49 -28.74 -13.37
CA ASN A 261 20.78 -30.07 -12.85
C ASN A 261 19.69 -31.10 -13.13
N LEU A 262 18.41 -30.70 -13.07
CA LEU A 262 17.29 -31.64 -13.30
C LEU A 262 16.86 -31.65 -14.76
N ILE A 263 16.70 -30.47 -15.38
CA ILE A 263 16.22 -30.38 -16.77
C ILE A 263 17.37 -30.54 -17.77
N GLY A 264 18.55 -30.00 -17.45
CA GLY A 264 19.73 -30.05 -18.30
C GLY A 264 19.78 -28.95 -19.38
N ILE A 265 19.20 -27.79 -19.10
CA ILE A 265 19.30 -26.61 -19.98
C ILE A 265 20.69 -25.99 -19.83
N ARG A 266 21.33 -25.72 -20.96
CA ARG A 266 22.62 -25.01 -21.01
C ARG A 266 22.36 -23.51 -20.88
N THR A 267 22.96 -22.90 -19.87
CA THR A 267 22.90 -21.45 -19.61
C THR A 267 24.31 -20.89 -19.58
N SER A 268 24.45 -19.60 -19.89
CA SER A 268 25.74 -18.90 -19.78
C SER A 268 26.02 -18.60 -18.31
N GLY A 269 26.55 -19.60 -17.59
CA GLY A 269 26.80 -19.54 -16.15
C GLY A 269 25.55 -19.72 -15.29
N THR A 270 25.73 -19.64 -13.96
CA THR A 270 24.65 -19.77 -12.97
C THR A 270 24.04 -18.44 -12.55
N PHE A 271 24.84 -17.38 -12.54
CA PHE A 271 24.42 -16.08 -12.02
C PHE A 271 23.67 -15.25 -13.07
N MET A 272 24.02 -15.41 -14.33
CA MET A 272 23.47 -14.61 -15.43
C MET A 272 21.94 -14.70 -15.55
N PRO A 273 21.28 -15.88 -15.52
CA PRO A 273 19.83 -15.91 -15.59
C PRO A 273 19.14 -15.17 -14.42
N VAL A 274 19.75 -15.18 -13.23
CA VAL A 274 19.24 -14.47 -12.06
C VAL A 274 19.36 -12.95 -12.25
N LEU A 275 20.49 -12.48 -12.77
CA LEU A 275 20.67 -11.07 -13.10
C LEU A 275 19.67 -10.59 -14.16
N ILE A 276 19.43 -11.39 -15.20
CA ILE A 276 18.44 -11.07 -16.24
C ILE A 276 17.03 -11.00 -15.64
N ALA A 277 16.66 -11.94 -14.75
CA ALA A 277 15.39 -11.89 -14.06
C ALA A 277 15.23 -10.63 -13.19
N MET A 278 16.32 -10.18 -12.55
CA MET A 278 16.35 -8.91 -11.79
C MET A 278 16.10 -7.70 -12.68
N VAL A 279 16.59 -7.69 -13.92
CA VAL A 279 16.24 -6.64 -14.90
C VAL A 279 14.75 -6.62 -15.16
N PHE A 280 14.12 -7.78 -15.37
CA PHE A 280 12.68 -7.88 -15.62
C PHE A 280 11.83 -7.47 -14.41
N LEU A 281 12.30 -7.73 -13.19
CA LEU A 281 11.65 -7.25 -11.97
C LEU A 281 11.59 -5.72 -11.89
N GLN A 282 12.59 -5.01 -12.40
CA GLN A 282 12.60 -3.55 -12.39
C GLN A 282 11.91 -2.91 -13.60
N THR A 283 11.96 -3.58 -14.75
CA THR A 283 11.52 -3.00 -16.04
C THR A 283 10.18 -3.54 -16.53
N GLU A 284 9.57 -4.49 -15.81
CA GLU A 284 8.45 -5.33 -16.26
C GLU A 284 8.85 -6.30 -17.38
N LEU A 285 8.24 -7.49 -17.41
CA LEU A 285 8.66 -8.58 -18.30
C LEU A 285 8.69 -8.19 -19.78
N ILE A 286 7.62 -7.57 -20.28
CA ILE A 286 7.45 -7.30 -21.72
C ILE A 286 8.45 -6.23 -22.19
N VAL A 287 8.52 -5.11 -21.46
CA VAL A 287 9.41 -4.00 -21.78
C VAL A 287 10.86 -4.41 -21.58
N GLY A 288 11.16 -5.06 -20.45
CA GLY A 288 12.49 -5.59 -20.13
C GLY A 288 12.99 -6.59 -21.15
N LEU A 289 12.17 -7.59 -21.52
CA LEU A 289 12.52 -8.58 -22.53
C LEU A 289 12.81 -7.93 -23.89
N THR A 290 11.95 -7.00 -24.32
CA THR A 290 12.12 -6.31 -25.60
C THR A 290 13.41 -5.50 -25.63
N LEU A 291 13.66 -4.68 -24.59
CA LEU A 291 14.90 -3.89 -24.48
C LEU A 291 16.13 -4.78 -24.39
N PHE A 292 16.06 -5.85 -23.60
CA PHE A 292 17.18 -6.77 -23.40
C PHE A 292 17.59 -7.47 -24.69
N VAL A 293 16.63 -8.04 -25.43
CA VAL A 293 16.88 -8.68 -26.72
C VAL A 293 17.40 -7.68 -27.75
N LEU A 294 16.81 -6.47 -27.81
CA LEU A 294 17.24 -5.41 -28.72
C LEU A 294 18.70 -5.01 -28.46
N VAL A 295 19.03 -4.66 -27.21
CA VAL A 295 20.37 -4.20 -26.83
C VAL A 295 21.41 -5.29 -27.03
N ILE A 296 21.10 -6.55 -26.70
CA ILE A 296 22.02 -7.67 -26.93
C ILE A 296 22.26 -7.90 -28.41
N SER A 297 21.20 -7.88 -29.22
CA SER A 297 21.31 -8.08 -30.66
C SER A 297 22.20 -7.01 -31.29
N ILE A 298 21.99 -5.73 -30.94
CA ILE A 298 22.83 -4.63 -31.41
C ILE A 298 24.25 -4.75 -30.85
N GLY A 299 24.43 -5.11 -29.59
CA GLY A 299 25.73 -5.29 -28.95
C GLY A 299 26.58 -6.38 -29.61
N LEU A 300 25.98 -7.53 -29.94
CA LEU A 300 26.65 -8.61 -30.67
C LEU A 300 26.95 -8.22 -32.13
N LEU A 301 26.07 -7.46 -32.79
CA LEU A 301 26.33 -6.92 -34.13
C LEU A 301 27.51 -5.95 -34.13
N LEU A 302 27.53 -5.00 -33.20
CA LEU A 302 28.64 -4.08 -33.01
C LEU A 302 29.92 -4.85 -32.71
N ARG A 303 29.86 -5.88 -31.86
CA ARG A 303 31.01 -6.74 -31.58
C ARG A 303 31.59 -7.38 -32.85
N SER A 304 30.73 -7.94 -33.71
CA SER A 304 31.14 -8.50 -35.01
C SER A 304 31.75 -7.45 -35.95
N TRP A 305 31.30 -6.20 -35.85
CA TRP A 305 31.93 -5.10 -36.56
C TRP A 305 33.30 -4.75 -35.97
N LEU A 306 33.42 -4.63 -34.65
CA LEU A 306 34.69 -4.35 -33.94
C LEU A 306 35.71 -5.48 -34.07
N SER A 307 35.30 -6.74 -34.27
CA SER A 307 36.25 -7.85 -34.43
C SER A 307 37.04 -7.78 -35.75
N ARG A 308 36.58 -6.98 -36.72
CA ARG A 308 37.35 -6.65 -37.93
C ARG A 308 38.45 -5.63 -37.65
N LEU A 309 38.37 -4.92 -36.54
CA LEU A 309 39.41 -4.03 -36.06
C LEU A 309 40.37 -4.88 -35.22
N ASN A 310 41.67 -4.81 -35.52
CA ASN A 310 42.73 -5.56 -34.83
C ASN A 310 42.99 -4.98 -33.42
N LEU A 311 41.94 -4.91 -32.60
CA LEU A 311 41.96 -4.38 -31.25
C LEU A 311 42.38 -5.46 -30.25
N LEU A 312 43.18 -5.06 -29.27
CA LEU A 312 43.46 -5.82 -28.05
C LEU A 312 42.16 -6.17 -27.31
N LEU A 313 42.18 -7.25 -26.51
CA LEU A 313 41.00 -7.77 -25.81
C LEU A 313 40.35 -6.74 -24.87
N VAL A 314 41.16 -5.98 -24.12
CA VAL A 314 40.67 -5.00 -23.13
C VAL A 314 39.99 -3.77 -23.79
N PRO A 315 40.61 -3.04 -24.73
CA PRO A 315 39.98 -1.92 -25.44
C PRO A 315 38.69 -2.29 -26.16
N ARG A 316 38.64 -3.51 -26.68
CA ARG A 316 37.50 -4.08 -27.38
C ARG A 316 36.29 -4.27 -26.44
N ILE A 317 36.49 -4.86 -25.27
CA ILE A 317 35.44 -5.03 -24.25
C ILE A 317 34.94 -3.66 -23.75
N ALA A 318 35.87 -2.74 -23.46
CA ALA A 318 35.52 -1.39 -23.02
C ALA A 318 34.68 -0.64 -24.07
N SER A 319 35.01 -0.78 -25.35
CA SER A 319 34.24 -0.16 -26.45
C SER A 319 32.81 -0.67 -26.50
N VAL A 320 32.58 -1.97 -26.31
CA VAL A 320 31.24 -2.58 -26.28
C VAL A 320 30.40 -1.98 -25.14
N LEU A 321 30.97 -1.83 -23.95
CA LEU A 321 30.30 -1.19 -22.81
C LEU A 321 29.87 0.25 -23.15
N VAL A 322 30.76 1.05 -23.73
CA VAL A 322 30.46 2.43 -24.15
C VAL A 322 29.30 2.45 -25.15
N PHE A 323 29.30 1.54 -26.14
CA PHE A 323 28.20 1.45 -27.09
C PHE A 323 26.88 1.08 -26.44
N VAL A 324 26.86 0.15 -25.48
CA VAL A 324 25.64 -0.20 -24.74
C VAL A 324 25.06 1.03 -24.02
N ILE A 325 25.92 1.83 -23.37
CA ILE A 325 25.50 3.08 -22.73
C ILE A 325 24.92 4.07 -23.75
N ILE A 326 25.57 4.23 -24.90
CA ILE A 326 25.09 5.10 -25.99
C ILE A 326 23.73 4.62 -26.51
N ILE A 327 23.54 3.31 -26.69
CA ILE A 327 22.27 2.73 -27.14
C ILE A 327 21.16 3.03 -26.14
N PHE A 328 21.39 2.83 -24.84
CA PHE A 328 20.40 3.15 -23.81
C PHE A 328 20.09 4.65 -23.77
N ALA A 329 21.09 5.52 -23.90
CA ALA A 329 20.89 6.96 -23.98
C ALA A 329 20.05 7.35 -25.20
N ALA A 330 20.35 6.78 -26.37
CA ALA A 330 19.60 7.01 -27.61
C ALA A 330 18.14 6.53 -27.49
N ILE A 331 17.92 5.34 -26.94
CA ILE A 331 16.57 4.80 -26.68
C ILE A 331 15.81 5.70 -25.70
N GLY A 332 16.46 6.15 -24.62
CA GLY A 332 15.86 7.05 -23.63
C GLY A 332 15.39 8.37 -24.26
N ILE A 333 16.26 9.02 -25.03
CA ILE A 333 15.95 10.27 -25.74
C ILE A 333 14.85 10.06 -26.78
N ALA A 334 14.93 8.99 -27.58
CA ALA A 334 13.94 8.68 -28.61
C ALA A 334 12.57 8.39 -27.99
N SER A 335 12.51 7.60 -26.92
CA SER A 335 11.27 7.28 -26.21
C SER A 335 10.63 8.53 -25.61
N HIS A 336 11.43 9.42 -25.02
CA HIS A 336 10.94 10.70 -24.48
C HIS A 336 10.34 11.58 -25.59
N LYS A 337 10.99 11.64 -26.77
CA LYS A 337 10.48 12.38 -27.93
C LYS A 337 9.21 11.78 -28.52
N LEU A 338 9.05 10.45 -28.46
CA LEU A 338 7.87 9.73 -28.96
C LEU A 338 6.71 9.68 -27.96
N GLY A 339 6.84 10.27 -26.77
CA GLY A 339 5.82 10.23 -25.73
C GLY A 339 5.60 8.83 -25.14
N ILE A 340 6.51 7.89 -25.38
CA ILE A 340 6.45 6.53 -24.85
C ILE A 340 7.09 6.56 -23.45
N PRO A 341 6.38 6.22 -22.37
CA PRO A 341 6.90 6.31 -21.01
C PRO A 341 7.98 5.26 -20.67
N TRP A 342 8.27 4.32 -21.57
CA TRP A 342 9.18 3.19 -21.33
C TRP A 342 10.66 3.60 -21.23
N GLY A 343 11.11 4.61 -21.97
CA GLY A 343 12.52 5.03 -21.97
C GLY A 343 13.00 5.71 -20.69
N LEU A 344 12.07 6.18 -19.84
CA LEU A 344 12.39 6.73 -18.51
C LEU A 344 12.58 5.66 -17.43
N LYS A 345 12.22 4.38 -17.71
CA LYS A 345 12.38 3.26 -16.78
C LYS A 345 13.79 2.64 -16.81
N VAL A 346 14.71 3.18 -17.60
CA VAL A 346 16.10 2.70 -17.68
C VAL A 346 16.91 3.27 -16.52
N THR A 347 17.05 2.51 -15.44
CA THR A 347 17.96 2.81 -14.33
C THR A 347 19.37 2.27 -14.63
N PHE A 348 20.38 2.70 -13.86
CA PHE A 348 21.76 2.23 -14.02
C PHE A 348 21.92 0.72 -13.89
N PHE A 349 21.08 0.07 -13.08
CA PHE A 349 21.23 -1.33 -12.74
C PHE A 349 20.91 -2.29 -13.92
N PRO A 350 19.73 -2.19 -14.59
CA PRO A 350 19.47 -2.88 -15.86
C PRO A 350 20.51 -2.62 -16.94
N MET A 351 21.02 -1.39 -17.03
CA MET A 351 22.04 -1.02 -18.00
C MET A 351 23.35 -1.78 -17.76
N ILE A 352 23.84 -1.81 -16.51
CA ILE A 352 25.07 -2.52 -16.13
C ILE A 352 24.92 -4.02 -16.36
N ILE A 353 23.79 -4.62 -15.94
CA ILE A 353 23.54 -6.05 -16.13
C ILE A 353 23.49 -6.41 -17.62
N THR A 354 22.81 -5.60 -18.43
CA THR A 354 22.71 -5.83 -19.87
C THR A 354 24.08 -5.69 -20.54
N ALA A 355 24.87 -4.69 -20.15
CA ALA A 355 26.23 -4.54 -20.66
C ALA A 355 27.14 -5.72 -20.31
N TRP A 356 27.11 -6.15 -19.05
CA TRP A 356 27.84 -7.34 -18.59
C TRP A 356 27.39 -8.62 -19.33
N THR A 357 26.10 -8.73 -19.61
CA THR A 357 25.53 -9.82 -20.42
C THR A 357 26.08 -9.80 -21.85
N VAL A 358 26.10 -8.63 -22.49
CA VAL A 358 26.67 -8.47 -23.84
C VAL A 358 28.15 -8.85 -23.85
N GLU A 359 28.91 -8.42 -22.86
CA GLU A 359 30.32 -8.79 -22.69
C GLU A 359 30.48 -10.31 -22.59
N ARG A 360 29.73 -10.96 -21.69
CA ARG A 360 29.82 -12.41 -21.48
C ARG A 360 29.45 -13.20 -22.74
N LEU A 361 28.38 -12.82 -23.42
CA LEU A 361 27.96 -13.48 -24.67
C LEU A 361 28.94 -13.21 -25.82
N SER A 362 29.56 -12.03 -25.84
CA SER A 362 30.60 -11.68 -26.81
C SER A 362 31.85 -12.53 -26.65
N ILE A 363 32.30 -12.77 -25.42
CA ILE A 363 33.44 -13.66 -25.14
C ILE A 363 33.08 -15.09 -25.54
N LEU A 364 31.90 -15.57 -25.14
CA LEU A 364 31.39 -16.89 -25.51
C LEU A 364 31.30 -17.08 -27.04
N TRP A 365 30.94 -16.02 -27.77
CA TRP A 365 30.92 -16.04 -29.24
C TRP A 365 32.30 -16.30 -29.82
N GLU A 366 33.34 -15.73 -29.23
CA GLU A 366 34.73 -15.86 -29.68
C GLU A 366 35.33 -17.22 -29.29
N GLU A 367 34.98 -17.74 -28.10
CA GLU A 367 35.50 -19.01 -27.59
C GLU A 367 34.78 -20.25 -28.17
N GLU A 368 33.45 -20.24 -28.22
CA GLU A 368 32.61 -21.42 -28.52
C GLU A 368 31.75 -21.24 -29.78
N GLY A 369 31.74 -20.03 -30.37
CA GLY A 369 31.06 -19.73 -31.62
C GLY A 369 29.58 -19.29 -31.48
N PRO A 370 28.96 -18.83 -32.59
CA PRO A 370 27.62 -18.24 -32.59
C PRO A 370 26.51 -19.20 -32.17
N ARG A 371 26.65 -20.49 -32.51
CA ARG A 371 25.64 -21.50 -32.19
C ARG A 371 25.51 -21.67 -30.68
N GLU A 372 26.63 -21.72 -29.98
CA GLU A 372 26.63 -21.96 -28.55
C GLU A 372 26.14 -20.72 -27.78
N VAL A 373 26.44 -19.50 -28.28
CA VAL A 373 25.82 -18.26 -27.78
C VAL A 373 24.31 -18.28 -27.92
N GLY A 374 23.77 -18.74 -29.05
CA GLY A 374 22.33 -18.87 -29.24
C GLY A 374 21.69 -19.83 -28.23
N ILE A 375 22.30 -20.99 -28.03
CA ILE A 375 21.79 -22.02 -27.11
C ILE A 375 21.86 -21.54 -25.66
N GLN A 376 23.03 -21.07 -25.22
CA GLN A 376 23.22 -20.62 -23.84
C GLN A 376 22.48 -19.31 -23.55
N GLY A 377 22.39 -18.40 -24.52
CA GLY A 377 21.65 -17.14 -24.41
C GLY A 377 20.15 -17.38 -24.29
N LEU A 378 19.55 -18.20 -25.16
CA LEU A 378 18.14 -18.58 -25.07
C LEU A 378 17.85 -19.40 -23.80
N GLY A 379 18.74 -20.32 -23.43
CA GLY A 379 18.62 -21.08 -22.18
C GLY A 379 18.65 -20.19 -20.94
N SER A 380 19.56 -19.21 -20.89
CA SER A 380 19.60 -18.20 -19.84
C SER A 380 18.35 -17.33 -19.82
N LEU A 381 17.86 -16.91 -20.99
CA LEU A 381 16.67 -16.07 -21.10
C LEU A 381 15.41 -16.80 -20.64
N LEU A 382 15.22 -18.04 -21.08
CA LEU A 382 14.10 -18.88 -20.67
C LEU A 382 14.11 -19.11 -19.15
N THR A 383 15.29 -19.46 -18.61
CA THR A 383 15.46 -19.61 -17.15
C THR A 383 15.14 -18.30 -16.42
N ALA A 384 15.58 -17.15 -16.95
CA ALA A 384 15.29 -15.84 -16.37
C ALA A 384 13.79 -15.50 -16.37
N VAL A 385 13.06 -15.83 -17.45
CA VAL A 385 11.61 -15.63 -17.52
C VAL A 385 10.89 -16.45 -16.47
N VAL A 386 11.26 -17.72 -16.29
CA VAL A 386 10.66 -18.59 -15.26
C VAL A 386 11.00 -18.09 -13.86
N SER A 387 12.25 -17.70 -13.62
CA SER A 387 12.67 -17.07 -12.36
C SER A 387 11.86 -15.81 -12.09
N TYR A 388 11.69 -14.93 -13.09
CA TYR A 388 10.86 -13.73 -12.96
C TYR A 388 9.41 -14.06 -12.58
N ILE A 389 8.77 -15.05 -13.22
CA ILE A 389 7.39 -15.44 -12.90
C ILE A 389 7.27 -15.89 -11.45
N LEU A 390 8.23 -16.68 -10.96
CA LEU A 390 8.26 -17.12 -9.57
C LEU A 390 8.47 -15.94 -8.60
N MET A 391 9.45 -15.07 -8.91
CA MET A 391 9.85 -13.95 -8.07
C MET A 391 8.84 -12.80 -8.05
N SER A 392 8.07 -12.62 -9.13
CA SER A 392 7.04 -11.57 -9.25
C SER A 392 5.70 -11.98 -8.62
N ASN A 393 5.52 -13.25 -8.24
CA ASN A 393 4.31 -13.71 -7.59
C ASN A 393 4.18 -13.11 -6.18
N THR A 394 3.11 -12.33 -5.95
CA THR A 394 2.87 -11.63 -4.69
C THR A 394 2.78 -12.58 -3.50
N TYR A 395 2.16 -13.75 -3.64
CA TYR A 395 2.05 -14.73 -2.55
C TYR A 395 3.41 -15.27 -2.13
N VAL A 396 4.28 -15.57 -3.10
CA VAL A 396 5.64 -16.08 -2.84
C VAL A 396 6.51 -14.98 -2.22
N ALA A 397 6.46 -13.77 -2.81
CA ALA A 397 7.19 -12.62 -2.33
C ALA A 397 6.80 -12.21 -0.91
N ASP A 398 5.50 -12.24 -0.59
CA ASP A 398 4.99 -11.94 0.74
C ASP A 398 5.34 -13.07 1.73
N PHE A 399 5.27 -14.34 1.32
CA PHE A 399 5.65 -15.47 2.18
C PHE A 399 7.12 -15.43 2.58
N VAL A 400 8.04 -15.22 1.64
CA VAL A 400 9.48 -15.15 1.90
C VAL A 400 9.83 -13.92 2.74
N PHE A 401 9.14 -12.80 2.51
CA PHE A 401 9.29 -11.61 3.33
C PHE A 401 8.77 -11.82 4.76
N LEU A 402 7.65 -12.53 4.91
CA LEU A 402 7.01 -12.82 6.19
C LEU A 402 7.83 -13.84 7.03
N TYR A 403 8.44 -14.80 6.36
CA TYR A 403 9.23 -15.88 6.95
C TYR A 403 10.60 -15.99 6.26
N PRO A 404 11.57 -15.10 6.57
CA PRO A 404 12.91 -15.15 5.98
C PRO A 404 13.64 -16.48 6.23
N GLU A 405 13.27 -17.23 7.26
CA GLU A 405 13.80 -18.58 7.56
C GLU A 405 13.50 -19.59 6.43
N SER A 406 12.48 -19.31 5.61
CA SER A 406 12.20 -20.09 4.40
C SER A 406 13.39 -20.12 3.43
N LEU A 407 14.32 -19.15 3.51
CA LEU A 407 15.57 -19.18 2.76
C LEU A 407 16.48 -20.34 3.14
N LEU A 408 16.41 -20.83 4.39
CA LEU A 408 17.13 -22.04 4.79
C LEU A 408 16.55 -23.28 4.12
N LEU A 409 15.23 -23.33 3.90
CA LEU A 409 14.59 -24.39 3.11
C LEU A 409 15.02 -24.31 1.64
N VAL A 410 15.07 -23.10 1.06
CA VAL A 410 15.58 -22.89 -0.30
C VAL A 410 17.03 -23.34 -0.41
N LEU A 411 17.88 -22.98 0.57
CA LEU A 411 19.27 -23.42 0.64
C LEU A 411 19.37 -24.95 0.73
N ALA A 412 18.61 -25.57 1.62
CA ALA A 412 18.56 -27.03 1.76
C ALA A 412 18.14 -27.71 0.45
N ALA A 413 17.15 -27.16 -0.26
CA ALA A 413 16.72 -27.65 -1.56
C ALA A 413 17.83 -27.51 -2.62
N ILE A 414 18.51 -26.36 -2.69
CA ILE A 414 19.66 -26.16 -3.58
C ILE A 414 20.76 -27.18 -3.31
N LEU A 415 21.11 -27.42 -2.05
CA LEU A 415 22.14 -28.40 -1.66
C LEU A 415 21.70 -29.84 -1.99
N ALA A 416 20.45 -30.19 -1.73
CA ALA A 416 19.89 -31.50 -2.05
C ALA A 416 19.93 -31.78 -3.56
N ILE A 417 19.55 -30.80 -4.39
CA ILE A 417 19.64 -30.90 -5.86
C ILE A 417 21.11 -30.88 -6.32
N GLY A 418 21.99 -30.18 -5.62
CA GLY A 418 23.43 -30.16 -5.89
C GLY A 418 24.08 -31.54 -5.78
N ASN A 419 23.60 -32.38 -4.87
CA ASN A 419 24.06 -33.76 -4.68
C ASN A 419 23.37 -34.77 -5.63
N TYR A 420 22.45 -34.33 -6.49
CA TYR A 420 21.73 -35.21 -7.40
C TYR A 420 22.60 -35.56 -8.62
N ASN A 421 23.08 -36.81 -8.67
CA ASN A 421 23.83 -37.38 -9.79
C ASN A 421 22.95 -38.18 -10.78
N GLY A 422 21.62 -38.09 -10.68
CA GLY A 422 20.70 -38.82 -11.55
C GLY A 422 20.65 -38.25 -12.98
N TYR A 423 19.98 -38.98 -13.88
CA TYR A 423 19.83 -38.58 -15.28
C TYR A 423 19.02 -37.29 -15.43
N ARG A 424 19.42 -36.43 -16.37
CA ARG A 424 18.70 -35.17 -16.68
C ARG A 424 17.46 -35.49 -17.51
N LEU A 425 16.43 -34.65 -17.40
CA LEU A 425 15.22 -34.79 -18.21
C LEU A 425 15.52 -34.70 -19.71
N SER A 426 16.52 -33.91 -20.09
CA SER A 426 17.02 -33.83 -21.47
C SER A 426 17.73 -35.10 -21.95
N ASP A 427 18.30 -35.90 -21.04
CA ASP A 427 18.97 -37.16 -21.39
C ASP A 427 17.96 -38.23 -21.81
N LEU A 428 16.75 -38.23 -21.24
CA LEU A 428 15.67 -39.14 -21.63
C LEU A 428 15.30 -39.02 -23.11
N ARG A 429 15.34 -37.81 -23.67
CA ARG A 429 15.10 -37.60 -25.12
C ARG A 429 16.21 -38.19 -25.99
N ARG A 430 17.46 -38.12 -25.54
CA ARG A 430 18.62 -38.69 -26.23
C ARG A 430 18.65 -40.22 -26.14
N PHE A 431 18.21 -40.80 -25.03
CA PHE A 431 18.11 -42.26 -24.91
C PHE A 431 17.00 -42.85 -25.79
N LYS A 432 15.88 -42.11 -25.97
CA LYS A 432 14.82 -42.52 -26.88
C LYS A 432 15.32 -42.66 -28.33
N SER A 433 16.14 -41.73 -28.82
CA SER A 433 16.66 -41.80 -30.19
C SER A 433 17.66 -42.95 -30.41
N ILE A 434 18.33 -43.42 -29.35
CA ILE A 434 19.23 -44.59 -29.39
C ILE A 434 18.43 -45.90 -29.38
N LEU A 435 17.31 -45.94 -28.66
CA LEU A 435 16.41 -47.10 -28.63
C LEU A 435 15.60 -47.27 -29.93
N GLU A 436 15.32 -46.20 -30.67
CA GLU A 436 14.62 -46.26 -31.98
C GLU A 436 15.54 -46.65 -33.15
N HIS A 437 16.87 -46.71 -32.97
CA HIS A 437 17.83 -47.13 -34.00
C HIS A 437 18.43 -48.53 -33.75
N ARG A 438 17.79 -49.34 -32.90
CA ARG A 438 18.04 -50.78 -32.74
C ARG A 438 16.81 -51.54 -33.21
#